data_AF-A0A6I1H833-F1
#
_entry.id   AF-A0A6I1H833-F1
#
_cell.length_a   1.000
_cell.length_b   1.000
_cell.length_c   1.000
_cell.angle_alpha   90.00
_cell.angle_beta   90.00
_cell.angle_gamma   90.00
#
_symmetry.space_group_name_H-M   'P 1'
#
loop_
_entity.id
_entity.type
_entity.pdbx_description
1 polymer ?
#
loop_
_entity_poly.entity_id
_entity_poly.type
_entity_poly.pdbx_seq_one_letter_code
_entity_poly.pdbx_strand_id
1 'polypeptide(L)'
;MKLSAVIQLIDGFSMAPAVGARAHFLLDDKPVVAQDKAQAFYAFAGLDDGTYRLDVLSTDHRYFDQQLTFEVPLREPLADAIVACVLAPSPLYPYPEGTTLIRGKIVDAAAQPLAQVAISANYQGARAKAQALTGASSAYGRYAGRYALALRGKLDEPTTVELGFSKAGHAKVSRQVSVQPGSMLFLDIEMP
;
A
#
# COMPACT_ATOMS: atom_id res chain seq x y z
N MET A 1 13.62 -21.55 -22.40
CA MET A 1 12.57 -20.81 -21.66
C MET A 1 12.50 -19.40 -22.23
N LYS A 2 11.32 -18.96 -22.68
CA LYS A 2 11.07 -17.59 -23.18
C LYS A 2 10.68 -16.71 -21.99
N LEU A 3 11.27 -15.51 -21.88
CA LEU A 3 10.86 -14.52 -20.90
C LEU A 3 9.43 -14.04 -21.21
N SER A 4 8.54 -14.09 -20.22
CA SER A 4 7.13 -13.77 -20.38
C SER A 4 6.71 -12.51 -19.62
N ALA A 5 7.30 -12.24 -18.46
CA ALA A 5 7.06 -10.99 -17.72
C ALA A 5 8.24 -10.63 -16.81
N VAL A 6 8.39 -9.33 -16.56
CA VAL A 6 9.31 -8.78 -15.56
C VAL A 6 8.51 -7.84 -14.67
N ILE A 7 8.43 -8.17 -13.39
CA ILE A 7 7.75 -7.36 -12.38
C ILE A 7 8.81 -6.79 -11.45
N GLN A 8 8.72 -5.49 -11.15
CA GLN A 8 9.55 -4.89 -10.10
C GLN A 8 8.68 -4.51 -8.91
N LEU A 9 9.03 -5.00 -7.72
CA LEU A 9 8.37 -4.55 -6.50
C LEU A 9 8.96 -3.22 -6.06
N ILE A 10 8.10 -2.20 -5.94
CA ILE A 10 8.46 -0.85 -5.51
C ILE A 10 7.86 -0.61 -4.14
N ASP A 11 8.66 -0.17 -3.17
CA ASP A 11 8.16 0.23 -1.87
C ASP A 11 7.38 1.54 -2.03
N GLY A 12 6.07 1.49 -1.79
CA GLY A 12 5.21 2.66 -1.96
C GLY A 12 5.52 3.80 -1.00
N PHE A 13 6.23 3.56 0.12
CA PHE A 13 6.68 4.62 1.03
C PHE A 13 7.90 5.36 0.48
N SER A 14 8.99 4.62 0.21
CA SER A 14 10.27 5.20 -0.22
C SER A 14 10.35 5.48 -1.73
N MET A 15 9.44 4.89 -2.51
CA MET A 15 9.46 4.86 -3.97
C MET A 15 10.74 4.25 -4.57
N ALA A 16 11.46 3.46 -3.77
CA ALA A 16 12.65 2.72 -4.17
C ALA A 16 12.31 1.24 -4.40
N PRO A 17 13.19 0.45 -5.04
CA PRO A 17 13.01 -1.00 -5.11
C PRO A 17 12.83 -1.60 -3.71
N ALA A 18 11.82 -2.45 -3.54
CA ALA A 18 11.47 -3.07 -2.26
C ALA A 18 12.43 -4.21 -1.89
N VAL A 19 13.72 -3.93 -1.80
CA VAL A 19 14.77 -4.92 -1.53
C VAL A 19 14.51 -5.59 -0.18
N GLY A 20 14.47 -6.92 -0.19
CA GLY A 20 14.18 -7.73 1.00
C GLY A 20 12.69 -7.86 1.34
N ALA A 21 11.78 -7.27 0.54
CA ALA A 21 10.38 -7.69 0.55
C ALA A 21 10.30 -9.13 0.01
N ARG A 22 9.50 -9.97 0.67
CA ARG A 22 9.27 -11.35 0.25
C ARG A 22 7.82 -11.49 -0.16
N ALA A 23 7.60 -11.95 -1.39
CA ALA A 23 6.27 -12.12 -1.96
C ALA A 23 6.03 -13.58 -2.41
N HIS A 24 4.80 -14.04 -2.23
CA HIS A 24 4.26 -15.16 -2.99
C HIS A 24 3.43 -14.62 -4.15
N PHE A 25 3.42 -15.34 -5.26
CA PHE A 25 2.72 -14.94 -6.47
C PHE A 25 1.65 -15.95 -6.82
N LEU A 26 0.43 -15.46 -7.10
CA LEU A 26 -0.61 -16.24 -7.74
C LEU A 26 -0.87 -15.65 -9.13
N LEU A 27 -0.76 -16.47 -10.16
CA LEU A 27 -1.10 -16.13 -11.54
C LEU A 27 -2.46 -16.76 -11.85
N ASP A 28 -3.48 -15.95 -12.08
CA ASP A 28 -4.87 -16.40 -12.25
C ASP A 28 -5.29 -17.43 -11.19
N ASP A 29 -5.13 -17.04 -9.91
CA ASP A 29 -5.40 -17.86 -8.71
C ASP A 29 -4.49 -19.09 -8.51
N LYS A 30 -3.48 -19.31 -9.36
CA LYS A 30 -2.58 -20.45 -9.26
C LYS A 30 -1.19 -20.04 -8.76
N PRO A 31 -0.62 -20.75 -7.77
CA PRO A 31 0.75 -20.48 -7.33
C PRO A 31 1.74 -20.56 -8.50
N VAL A 32 2.61 -19.55 -8.59
CA VAL A 32 3.67 -19.50 -9.59
C VAL A 32 4.99 -19.12 -8.93
N VAL A 33 6.08 -19.69 -9.42
CA VAL A 33 7.44 -19.35 -8.96
C VAL A 33 8.08 -18.43 -9.97
N ALA A 34 8.36 -17.21 -9.54
CA ALA A 34 9.17 -16.27 -10.31
C ALA A 34 10.66 -16.46 -10.00
N GLN A 35 11.52 -16.13 -10.96
CA GLN A 35 12.95 -16.01 -10.70
C GLN A 35 13.25 -14.66 -10.06
N ASP A 36 13.68 -14.69 -8.80
CA ASP A 36 14.17 -13.52 -8.06
C ASP A 36 15.46 -12.99 -8.69
N LYS A 37 15.60 -11.66 -8.74
CA LYS A 37 16.72 -10.89 -9.28
C LYS A 37 16.99 -9.70 -8.35
N ALA A 38 18.19 -9.15 -8.47
CA ALA A 38 18.59 -7.95 -7.71
C ALA A 38 17.57 -6.81 -7.87
N GLN A 39 17.52 -5.89 -6.90
CA GLN A 39 16.61 -4.74 -6.92
C GLN A 39 15.11 -5.11 -7.02
N ALA A 40 14.73 -6.22 -6.37
CA ALA A 40 13.34 -6.67 -6.24
C ALA A 40 12.64 -6.93 -7.59
N PHE A 41 13.41 -7.38 -8.57
CA PHE A 41 12.90 -7.82 -9.86
C PHE A 41 12.53 -9.30 -9.81
N TYR A 42 11.40 -9.64 -10.44
CA TYR A 42 10.89 -11.00 -10.54
C TYR A 42 10.58 -11.31 -12.00
N ALA A 43 11.24 -12.32 -12.55
CA ALA A 43 11.07 -12.73 -13.94
C ALA A 43 10.22 -14.00 -14.04
N PHE A 44 9.19 -13.96 -14.88
CA PHE A 44 8.31 -15.06 -15.23
C PHE A 44 8.63 -15.52 -16.64
N ALA A 45 8.55 -16.83 -16.88
CA ALA A 45 8.94 -17.42 -18.16
C ALA A 45 8.04 -18.61 -18.52
N GLY A 46 7.88 -18.84 -19.81
CA GLY A 46 7.11 -19.98 -20.34
C GLY A 46 5.60 -19.84 -20.20
N LEU A 47 5.09 -18.61 -20.12
CA LEU A 47 3.66 -18.32 -20.27
C LEU A 47 3.29 -18.20 -21.74
N ASP A 48 2.09 -18.65 -22.08
CA ASP A 48 1.48 -18.46 -23.39
C ASP A 48 1.12 -16.98 -23.62
N ASP A 49 0.84 -16.61 -24.87
CA ASP A 49 0.40 -15.25 -25.19
C ASP A 49 -1.01 -15.01 -24.63
N GLY A 50 -1.23 -13.86 -23.99
CA GLY A 50 -2.48 -13.54 -23.30
C GLY A 50 -2.34 -12.45 -22.24
N THR A 51 -3.45 -12.15 -21.57
CA THR A 51 -3.51 -11.23 -20.43
C THR A 51 -3.63 -12.05 -19.15
N TYR A 52 -2.77 -11.72 -18.17
CA TYR A 52 -2.73 -12.41 -16.90
C TYR A 52 -3.05 -11.48 -15.74
N ARG A 53 -3.69 -12.02 -14.71
CA ARG A 53 -3.82 -11.38 -13.39
C ARG A 53 -2.78 -11.94 -12.45
N LEU A 54 -2.01 -11.07 -11.81
CA LEU A 54 -1.00 -11.41 -10.83
C LEU A 54 -1.38 -10.85 -9.46
N ASP A 55 -1.58 -11.74 -8.50
CA ASP A 55 -1.69 -11.38 -7.09
C ASP A 55 -0.31 -11.51 -6.43
N VAL A 56 0.14 -10.41 -5.81
CA VAL A 56 1.42 -10.28 -5.11
C VAL A 56 1.13 -10.24 -3.61
N LEU A 57 1.44 -11.33 -2.92
CA LEU A 57 1.08 -11.54 -1.52
C LEU A 57 2.29 -11.31 -0.60
N SER A 58 2.20 -10.33 0.31
CA SER A 58 3.31 -9.97 1.21
C SER A 58 3.43 -11.00 2.34
N THR A 59 4.49 -11.81 2.32
CA THR A 59 4.66 -12.93 3.27
C THR A 59 4.89 -12.49 4.72
N ASP A 60 5.41 -11.28 4.91
CA ASP A 60 5.70 -10.67 6.22
C ASP A 60 4.64 -9.63 6.63
N HIS A 61 3.59 -9.45 5.81
CA HIS A 61 2.51 -8.49 6.00
C HIS A 61 2.96 -7.03 6.22
N ARG A 62 4.21 -6.67 5.85
CA ARG A 62 4.70 -5.27 5.88
C ARG A 62 4.00 -4.41 4.83
N TYR A 63 3.53 -5.03 3.76
CA TYR A 63 2.75 -4.40 2.71
C TYR A 63 1.36 -5.03 2.60
N PHE A 64 0.43 -4.28 2.04
CA PHE A 64 -0.85 -4.84 1.59
C PHE A 64 -0.63 -5.66 0.33
N ASP A 65 -1.37 -6.77 0.23
CA ASP A 65 -1.42 -7.57 -0.99
C ASP A 65 -1.83 -6.70 -2.17
N GLN A 66 -1.20 -6.91 -3.31
CA GLN A 66 -1.44 -6.15 -4.53
C GLN A 66 -1.96 -7.07 -5.63
N GLN A 67 -2.77 -6.50 -6.52
CA GLN A 67 -3.19 -7.16 -7.74
C GLN A 67 -2.84 -6.27 -8.93
N LEU A 68 -2.29 -6.87 -9.97
CA LEU A 68 -1.98 -6.18 -11.22
C LEU A 68 -2.26 -7.09 -12.41
N THR A 69 -2.32 -6.50 -13.59
CA THR A 69 -2.43 -7.24 -14.85
C THR A 69 -1.22 -6.96 -15.72
N PHE A 70 -0.85 -7.94 -16.54
CA PHE A 70 0.19 -7.79 -17.57
C PHE A 70 -0.15 -8.62 -18.80
N GLU A 71 0.52 -8.32 -19.92
CA GLU A 71 0.31 -8.99 -21.20
C GLU A 71 1.56 -9.75 -21.65
N VAL A 72 1.33 -10.86 -22.34
CA VAL A 72 2.33 -11.68 -23.02
C VAL A 72 1.95 -11.73 -24.51
N PRO A 73 2.88 -11.57 -25.46
CA PRO A 73 4.32 -11.42 -25.26
C PRO A 73 4.69 -10.01 -24.73
N LEU A 74 5.90 -9.91 -24.17
CA LEU A 74 6.45 -8.62 -23.77
C LEU A 74 6.57 -7.69 -24.98
N ARG A 75 6.20 -6.43 -24.76
CA ARG A 75 6.34 -5.37 -25.77
C ARG A 75 7.79 -4.90 -25.82
N GLU A 76 8.29 -4.60 -27.01
CA GLU A 76 9.58 -3.93 -27.16
C GLU A 76 9.41 -2.40 -27.08
N PRO A 77 10.40 -1.68 -26.53
CA PRO A 77 11.63 -2.18 -25.90
C PRO A 77 11.35 -2.85 -24.54
N LEU A 78 12.14 -3.86 -24.16
CA LEU A 78 11.94 -4.60 -22.90
C LEU A 78 11.92 -3.71 -21.64
N ALA A 79 12.58 -2.55 -21.69
CA ALA A 79 12.53 -1.56 -20.61
C ALA A 79 11.11 -1.06 -20.33
N ASP A 80 10.28 -0.93 -21.38
CA ASP A 80 8.89 -0.47 -21.28
C ASP A 80 7.95 -1.62 -20.87
N ALA A 81 8.42 -2.86 -20.93
CA ALA A 81 7.69 -4.05 -20.51
C ALA A 81 7.88 -4.42 -19.04
N ILE A 82 8.69 -3.66 -18.29
CA ILE A 82 8.82 -3.81 -16.85
C ILE A 82 7.53 -3.30 -16.19
N VAL A 83 6.83 -4.19 -15.50
CA VAL A 83 5.63 -3.83 -14.76
C VAL A 83 6.00 -3.47 -13.32
N ALA A 84 5.80 -2.21 -12.96
CA ALA A 84 6.01 -1.74 -11.60
C ALA A 84 4.82 -2.13 -10.70
N CYS A 85 5.08 -2.92 -9.65
CA CYS A 85 4.13 -3.22 -8.59
C CYS A 85 4.43 -2.35 -7.37
N VAL A 86 3.68 -1.26 -7.21
CA VAL A 86 3.85 -0.35 -6.06
C VAL A 86 3.15 -0.95 -4.84
N LEU A 87 3.94 -1.40 -3.87
CA LEU A 87 3.46 -2.02 -2.65
C LEU A 87 3.02 -0.96 -1.65
N ALA A 88 1.73 -0.93 -1.31
CA ALA A 88 1.23 -0.02 -0.28
C ALA A 88 1.70 -0.46 1.12
N PRO A 89 2.37 0.40 1.90
CA PRO A 89 2.77 0.10 3.28
C PRO A 89 1.58 -0.24 4.16
N SER A 90 1.68 -1.32 4.93
CA SER A 90 0.66 -1.70 5.90
C SER A 90 0.90 -1.01 7.26
N PRO A 91 -0.01 -1.18 8.24
CA PRO A 91 0.25 -0.74 9.62
C PRO A 91 1.45 -1.42 10.28
N LEU A 92 1.90 -2.55 9.74
CA LEU A 92 3.07 -3.30 10.21
C LEU A 92 4.36 -2.87 9.51
N TYR A 93 4.28 -1.96 8.53
CA TYR A 93 5.46 -1.45 7.86
C TYR A 93 6.41 -0.76 8.87
N PRO A 94 7.73 -1.03 8.79
CA PRO A 94 8.72 -0.44 9.68
C PRO A 94 9.06 0.99 9.25
N TYR A 95 8.13 1.93 9.47
CA TYR A 95 8.33 3.33 9.14
C TYR A 95 9.60 3.88 9.84
N PRO A 96 10.46 4.62 9.12
CA PRO A 96 11.66 5.22 9.72
C PRO A 96 11.33 6.13 10.91
N GLU A 97 12.26 6.24 11.84
CA GLU A 97 12.16 7.19 12.95
C GLU A 97 12.00 8.63 12.41
N GLY A 98 11.20 9.43 13.11
CA GLY A 98 10.86 10.80 12.68
C GLY A 98 9.86 10.87 11.52
N THR A 99 9.30 9.75 11.07
CA THR A 99 8.15 9.79 10.15
C THR A 99 6.92 10.34 10.88
N THR A 100 6.28 11.35 10.31
CA THR A 100 5.00 11.85 10.84
C THR A 100 3.89 10.86 10.53
N LEU A 101 3.29 10.27 11.56
CA LEU A 101 2.36 9.16 11.44
C LEU A 101 1.01 9.46 12.09
N ILE A 102 -0.06 9.05 11.42
CA ILE A 102 -1.38 8.91 12.01
C ILE A 102 -1.71 7.42 12.03
N ARG A 103 -1.98 6.86 13.21
CA ARG A 103 -2.28 5.44 13.40
C ARG A 103 -3.54 5.28 14.22
N GLY A 104 -4.20 4.14 14.07
CA GLY A 104 -5.33 3.81 14.94
C GLY A 104 -6.02 2.53 14.52
N LYS A 105 -7.19 2.31 15.09
CA LYS A 105 -8.08 1.21 14.78
C LYS A 105 -9.45 1.75 14.36
N ILE A 106 -10.05 1.11 13.38
CA ILE A 106 -11.40 1.38 12.92
C ILE A 106 -12.30 0.24 13.38
N VAL A 107 -13.42 0.58 14.00
CA VAL A 107 -14.44 -0.36 14.48
C VAL A 107 -15.83 0.04 14.00
N ASP A 108 -16.76 -0.91 14.01
CA ASP A 108 -18.19 -0.63 13.84
C ASP A 108 -18.86 -0.25 15.17
N ALA A 109 -20.16 0.04 15.13
CA ALA A 109 -20.98 0.35 16.30
C ALA A 109 -21.07 -0.79 17.34
N ALA A 110 -20.73 -2.03 16.95
CA ALA A 110 -20.63 -3.19 17.85
C ALA A 110 -19.20 -3.42 18.36
N ALA A 111 -18.32 -2.42 18.19
CA ALA A 111 -16.90 -2.43 18.54
C ALA A 111 -16.08 -3.53 17.82
N GLN A 112 -16.60 -4.10 16.72
CA GLN A 112 -15.88 -5.08 15.92
C GLN A 112 -14.91 -4.39 14.95
N PRO A 113 -13.69 -4.92 14.75
CA PRO A 113 -12.73 -4.29 13.85
C PRO A 113 -13.21 -4.28 12.39
N LEU A 114 -13.13 -3.12 11.74
CA LEU A 114 -13.47 -2.96 10.33
C LEU A 114 -12.21 -2.96 9.45
N ALA A 115 -11.94 -4.10 8.82
CA ALA A 115 -10.89 -4.25 7.82
C ALA A 115 -11.22 -3.59 6.48
N GLN A 116 -10.21 -3.32 5.64
CA GLN A 116 -10.36 -2.80 4.28
C GLN A 116 -11.20 -1.51 4.18
N VAL A 117 -11.20 -0.69 5.23
CA VAL A 117 -11.76 0.67 5.18
C VAL A 117 -10.82 1.52 4.37
N ALA A 118 -11.31 2.18 3.33
CA ALA A 118 -10.53 3.13 2.54
C ALA A 118 -10.37 4.44 3.33
N ILE A 119 -9.13 4.93 3.38
CA ILE A 119 -8.75 6.11 4.16
C ILE A 119 -8.11 7.12 3.22
N SER A 120 -8.55 8.37 3.29
CA SER A 120 -7.91 9.50 2.62
C SER A 120 -7.39 10.49 3.65
N ALA A 121 -6.28 11.15 3.33
CA ALA A 121 -5.77 12.28 4.09
C ALA A 121 -5.40 13.41 3.14
N ASN A 122 -5.98 14.59 3.37
CA ASN A 122 -5.68 15.82 2.66
C ASN A 122 -5.06 16.83 3.63
N TYR A 123 -3.97 17.47 3.23
CA TYR A 123 -3.27 18.45 4.06
C TYR A 123 -2.45 19.40 3.21
N GLN A 124 -2.02 20.50 3.80
CA GLN A 124 -1.06 21.40 3.19
C GLN A 124 0.33 21.11 3.76
N GLY A 125 1.28 20.81 2.89
CA GLY A 125 2.70 20.81 3.25
C GLY A 125 3.27 22.23 3.23
N ALA A 126 4.57 22.33 3.50
CA ALA A 126 5.29 23.59 3.53
C ALA A 126 5.06 24.43 2.27
N ARG A 127 4.90 25.74 2.47
CA ARG A 127 4.54 26.72 1.42
C ARG A 127 3.16 26.46 0.81
N ALA A 128 2.22 25.97 1.62
CA ALA A 128 0.83 25.72 1.24
C ALA A 128 0.66 24.75 0.04
N LYS A 129 1.61 23.82 -0.16
CA LYS A 129 1.51 22.82 -1.22
C LYS A 129 0.46 21.79 -0.83
N ALA A 130 -0.63 21.70 -1.58
CA ALA A 130 -1.63 20.66 -1.38
C ALA A 130 -1.00 19.26 -1.50
N GLN A 131 -1.31 18.40 -0.54
CA GLN A 131 -0.89 17.00 -0.48
C GLN A 131 -2.13 16.14 -0.23
N ALA A 132 -2.15 14.97 -0.87
CA ALA A 132 -3.16 13.95 -0.65
C ALA A 132 -2.46 12.59 -0.58
N LEU A 133 -2.96 11.72 0.28
CA LEU A 133 -2.58 10.31 0.30
C LEU A 133 -3.79 9.45 0.62
N THR A 134 -3.70 8.20 0.19
CA THR A 134 -4.69 7.17 0.46
C THR A 134 -4.04 6.01 1.20
N GLY A 135 -4.86 5.28 1.95
CA GLY A 135 -4.48 4.08 2.65
C GLY A 135 -5.70 3.21 2.92
N ALA A 136 -5.49 2.13 3.65
CA ALA A 136 -6.57 1.24 4.07
C ALA A 136 -6.34 0.71 5.48
N SER A 137 -7.40 0.23 6.12
CA SER A 137 -7.27 -0.59 7.33
C SER A 137 -6.94 -2.04 6.98
N SER A 138 -6.15 -2.69 7.83
CA SER A 138 -5.70 -4.06 7.66
C SER A 138 -6.84 -5.07 7.82
N ALA A 139 -6.77 -6.15 7.03
CA ALA A 139 -7.58 -7.36 7.19
C ALA A 139 -6.83 -8.47 7.95
N TYR A 140 -5.58 -8.22 8.34
CA TYR A 140 -4.69 -9.26 8.82
C TYR A 140 -4.92 -9.61 10.30
N GLY A 141 -5.64 -10.71 10.55
CA GLY A 141 -5.74 -11.37 11.85
C GLY A 141 -5.97 -10.40 13.03
N ARG A 142 -5.09 -10.44 14.03
CA ARG A 142 -5.18 -9.57 15.23
C ARG A 142 -5.00 -8.08 14.94
N TYR A 143 -4.57 -7.71 13.74
CA TYR A 143 -4.41 -6.33 13.28
C TYR A 143 -5.58 -5.87 12.40
N ALA A 144 -6.62 -6.68 12.25
CA ALA A 144 -7.86 -6.28 11.60
C ALA A 144 -8.33 -4.91 12.11
N GLY A 145 -8.70 -4.04 11.16
CA GLY A 145 -9.13 -2.67 11.43
C GLY A 145 -8.04 -1.67 11.78
N ARG A 146 -6.79 -2.09 11.99
CA ARG A 146 -5.69 -1.13 12.22
C ARG A 146 -5.29 -0.43 10.94
N TYR A 147 -4.87 0.82 11.04
CA TYR A 147 -4.37 1.60 9.92
C TYR A 147 -3.13 2.41 10.32
N ALA A 148 -2.34 2.81 9.32
CA ALA A 148 -1.25 3.76 9.47
C ALA A 148 -1.15 4.62 8.21
N LEU A 149 -1.03 5.93 8.40
CA LEU A 149 -0.79 6.90 7.34
C LEU A 149 0.51 7.63 7.65
N ALA A 150 1.47 7.56 6.73
CA ALA A 150 2.69 8.37 6.80
C ALA A 150 2.52 9.61 5.94
N LEU A 151 2.48 10.77 6.60
CA LEU A 151 2.42 12.04 5.90
C LEU A 151 3.77 12.29 5.20
N ARG A 152 3.70 12.86 4.00
CA ARG A 152 4.86 13.02 3.11
C ARG A 152 5.21 14.49 2.94
N GLY A 153 6.47 14.70 2.55
CA GLY A 153 7.01 16.01 2.29
C GLY A 153 7.35 16.79 3.56
N LYS A 154 7.74 18.05 3.36
CA LYS A 154 7.99 18.97 4.47
C LYS A 154 6.65 19.49 4.97
N LEU A 155 6.41 19.38 6.27
CA LEU A 155 5.18 19.81 6.94
C LEU A 155 5.40 21.11 7.70
N ASP A 156 4.36 21.93 7.84
CA ASP A 156 4.37 23.10 8.71
C ASP A 156 4.05 22.69 10.16
N GLU A 157 4.43 23.51 11.13
CA GLU A 157 4.25 23.21 12.56
C GLU A 157 3.20 24.15 13.19
N PRO A 158 2.01 23.66 13.60
CA PRO A 158 1.44 22.34 13.31
C PRO A 158 0.81 22.23 11.90
N THR A 159 0.65 21.00 11.40
CA THR A 159 -0.06 20.73 10.14
C THR A 159 -1.47 20.23 10.41
N THR A 160 -2.46 20.84 9.77
CA THR A 160 -3.85 20.38 9.81
C THR A 160 -4.11 19.36 8.71
N VAL A 161 -4.67 18.22 9.09
CA VAL A 161 -4.98 17.09 8.20
C VAL A 161 -6.47 16.78 8.26
N GLU A 162 -7.10 16.75 7.10
CA GLU A 162 -8.46 16.27 6.91
C GLU A 162 -8.43 14.79 6.51
N LEU A 163 -9.01 13.95 7.36
CA LEU A 163 -9.11 12.50 7.19
C LEU A 163 -10.52 12.12 6.75
N GLY A 164 -10.62 11.26 5.73
CA GLY A 164 -11.86 10.64 5.30
C GLY A 164 -11.78 9.12 5.43
N PHE A 165 -12.86 8.51 5.91
CA PHE A 165 -12.99 7.06 6.10
C PHE A 165 -14.24 6.59 5.37
N SER A 166 -14.11 5.56 4.54
CA SER A 166 -15.21 5.02 3.75
C SER A 166 -15.13 3.51 3.56
N LYS A 167 -16.28 2.86 3.70
CA LYS A 167 -16.45 1.42 3.48
C LYS A 167 -17.89 1.18 3.02
N ALA A 168 -18.09 0.31 2.03
CA ALA A 168 -19.42 -0.05 1.57
C ALA A 168 -20.26 -0.61 2.73
N GLY A 169 -21.51 -0.17 2.84
CA GLY A 169 -22.42 -0.56 3.94
C GLY A 169 -22.26 0.26 5.23
N HIS A 170 -21.34 1.22 5.30
CA HIS A 170 -21.17 2.11 6.45
C HIS A 170 -21.29 3.58 6.05
N ALA A 171 -21.70 4.43 6.99
CA ALA A 171 -21.65 5.87 6.77
C ALA A 171 -20.20 6.35 6.65
N LYS A 172 -19.97 7.33 5.77
CA LYS A 172 -18.65 7.97 5.67
C LYS A 172 -18.38 8.78 6.94
N VAL A 173 -17.15 8.70 7.44
CA VAL A 173 -16.69 9.48 8.60
C VAL A 173 -15.58 10.41 8.16
N SER A 174 -15.60 11.66 8.64
CA SER A 174 -14.51 12.61 8.42
C SER A 174 -14.01 13.17 9.75
N ARG A 175 -12.70 13.43 9.85
CA ARG A 175 -12.06 13.99 11.03
C ARG A 175 -11.01 14.99 10.60
N GLN A 176 -10.95 16.13 11.27
CA GLN A 176 -9.84 17.06 11.15
C GLN A 176 -8.95 16.91 12.38
N VAL A 177 -7.65 16.77 12.15
CA VAL A 177 -6.65 16.63 13.21
C VAL A 177 -5.47 17.56 12.98
N SER A 178 -4.78 17.90 14.05
CA SER A 178 -3.54 18.67 14.01
C SER A 178 -2.39 17.74 14.38
N VAL A 179 -1.33 17.72 13.58
CA VAL A 179 -0.16 16.86 13.78
C VAL A 179 1.11 17.69 13.83
N GLN A 180 2.04 17.27 14.69
CA GLN A 180 3.38 17.85 14.73
C GLN A 180 4.30 17.07 13.79
N PRO A 181 5.16 17.73 13.01
CA PRO A 181 6.17 17.05 12.19
C PRO A 181 7.03 16.13 13.06
N GLY A 182 7.29 14.91 12.57
CA GLY A 182 8.07 13.90 13.28
C GLY A 182 7.37 13.20 14.44
N SER A 183 6.09 13.48 14.66
CA SER A 183 5.30 12.86 15.72
C SER A 183 4.42 11.72 15.24
N MET A 184 3.87 10.97 16.21
CA MET A 184 2.84 9.95 15.98
C MET A 184 1.56 10.37 16.70
N LEU A 185 0.47 10.46 15.94
CA LEU A 185 -0.89 10.65 16.46
C LEU A 185 -1.63 9.31 16.46
N PHE A 186 -2.25 8.96 17.59
CA PHE A 186 -3.20 7.86 17.69
C PHE A 186 -4.63 8.39 17.55
N LEU A 187 -5.40 7.81 16.64
CA LEU A 187 -6.78 8.20 16.35
C LEU A 187 -7.62 6.96 16.03
N ASP A 188 -8.42 6.50 16.99
CA ASP A 188 -9.39 5.45 16.75
C ASP A 188 -10.67 6.04 16.14
N ILE A 189 -11.33 5.26 15.30
CA ILE A 189 -12.53 5.66 14.55
C ILE A 189 -13.63 4.62 14.74
N GLU A 190 -14.81 5.08 15.09
CA GLU A 190 -16.04 4.30 15.00
C GLU A 190 -16.78 4.70 13.71
N MET A 191 -17.16 3.71 12.90
CA MET A 191 -17.98 3.91 11.70
C MET A 191 -19.38 3.33 11.95
N PRO A 192 -20.43 4.17 11.98
CA PRO A 192 -21.81 3.71 12.12
C PRO A 192 -22.36 3.10 10.82
#